data_AF-A0A1Y2UA63-F1
#
_entry.id   AF-A0A1Y2UA63-F1
#
_cell.length_a   1.000
_cell.length_b   1.000
_cell.length_c   1.000
_cell.angle_alpha   90.00
_cell.angle_beta   90.00
_cell.angle_gamma   90.00
#
_symmetry.space_group_name_H-M   'P 1'
#
loop_
_entity.id
_entity.type
_entity.pdbx_description
1 polymer ?
#
loop_
_entity_poly.entity_id
_entity_poly.type
_entity_poly.pdbx_seq_one_letter_code
_entity_poly.pdbx_strand_id
1 'polypeptide(L)'
;MPGVAPYSACKGFIILLTTVVAREMAVAGSRVDSLAIIPGDVRTRSNSIGLTPGSPDARQYAKGMLDRAPRAVERGWLECKPWWLHARSIGTLETLP
;
A
#
# COMPACT_ATOMS: atom_id res chain seq x y z
N MET A 1 -8.82 -12.93 -4.55
CA MET A 1 -10.23 -12.67 -4.89
C MET A 1 -10.40 -12.78 -6.40
N PRO A 2 -11.17 -13.75 -6.92
CA PRO A 2 -11.45 -13.82 -8.35
C PRO A 2 -12.27 -12.58 -8.80
N GLY A 3 -12.16 -12.20 -10.07
CA GLY A 3 -12.90 -11.06 -10.65
C GLY A 3 -12.26 -9.68 -10.48
N VAL A 4 -11.05 -9.59 -9.91
CA VAL A 4 -10.34 -8.31 -9.70
C VAL A 4 -9.07 -8.16 -10.57
N ALA A 5 -8.89 -8.99 -11.59
CA ALA A 5 -7.71 -8.96 -12.46
C ALA A 5 -7.38 -7.55 -13.01
N PRO A 6 -8.33 -6.80 -13.62
CA PRO A 6 -8.03 -5.44 -14.09
C PRO A 6 -7.68 -4.48 -12.95
N TYR A 7 -8.37 -4.59 -11.81
CA TYR A 7 -8.05 -3.81 -10.61
C TYR A 7 -6.60 -4.08 -10.15
N SER A 8 -6.22 -5.34 -10.03
CA SER A 8 -4.87 -5.75 -9.63
C SER A 8 -3.81 -5.27 -10.61
N ALA A 9 -4.06 -5.39 -11.91
CA ALA A 9 -3.13 -4.93 -12.94
C ALA A 9 -2.89 -3.41 -12.82
N CYS A 10 -3.96 -2.61 -12.70
CA CYS A 10 -3.85 -1.17 -12.54
C CYS A 10 -3.12 -0.78 -11.24
N LYS A 11 -3.43 -1.44 -10.12
CA LYS A 11 -2.76 -1.14 -8.85
C LYS A 11 -1.29 -1.56 -8.87
N GLY A 12 -0.97 -2.72 -9.43
CA GLY A 12 0.40 -3.19 -9.63
C GLY A 12 1.22 -2.22 -10.50
N PHE A 13 0.64 -1.75 -11.61
CA PHE A 13 1.25 -0.73 -12.45
C PHE A 13 1.57 0.55 -11.67
N ILE A 14 0.62 1.09 -10.90
CA ILE A 14 0.84 2.31 -10.10
C ILE A 14 1.91 2.11 -9.03
N ILE A 15 1.95 0.96 -8.36
CA ILE A 15 3.00 0.64 -7.38
C ILE A 15 4.37 0.66 -8.07
N LEU A 16 4.53 -0.07 -9.18
CA LEU A 16 5.78 -0.12 -9.92
C LEU A 16 6.21 1.27 -10.42
N LEU A 17 5.29 2.02 -11.03
CA LEU A 17 5.56 3.38 -11.49
C LEU A 17 6.06 4.27 -10.35
N THR A 18 5.38 4.24 -9.20
CA THR A 18 5.74 5.07 -8.03
C THR A 18 7.12 4.71 -7.48
N THR A 19 7.43 3.40 -7.40
CA THR A 19 8.73 2.92 -6.90
C THR A 19 9.89 3.22 -7.86
N VAL A 20 9.67 3.16 -9.17
CA VAL A 20 10.67 3.55 -10.17
C VAL A 20 10.94 5.06 -10.09
N VAL A 21 9.89 5.88 -10.04
CA VAL A 21 10.03 7.34 -9.85
C VAL A 21 10.80 7.67 -8.58
N ALA A 22 10.55 6.97 -7.47
CA ALA A 22 11.31 7.17 -6.23
C ALA A 22 12.81 6.96 -6.43
N ARG A 23 13.21 5.94 -7.19
CA ARG A 23 14.62 5.68 -7.52
C ARG A 23 15.19 6.74 -8.45
N GLU A 24 14.44 7.17 -9.46
CA GLU A 24 14.86 8.25 -10.36
C GLU A 24 15.10 9.56 -9.61
N MET A 25 14.20 9.92 -8.69
CA MET A 25 14.35 11.11 -7.86
C MET A 25 15.59 11.02 -6.97
N ALA A 26 15.85 9.86 -6.36
CA ALA A 26 17.04 9.64 -5.54
C ALA A 26 18.33 9.74 -6.36
N VAL A 27 18.38 9.11 -7.54
CA VAL A 27 19.55 9.17 -8.44
C VAL A 27 19.78 10.59 -8.98
N ALA A 28 18.71 11.33 -9.27
CA ALA A 28 18.79 12.71 -9.72
C ALA A 28 19.15 13.71 -8.60
N GLY A 29 19.26 13.28 -7.34
CA GLY A 29 19.48 14.16 -6.19
C GLY A 29 18.31 15.14 -5.95
N SER A 30 17.10 14.76 -6.37
CA SER A 30 15.89 15.56 -6.20
C SER A 30 15.52 15.69 -4.71
N ARG A 31 14.91 16.83 -4.35
CA ARG A 31 14.33 17.03 -3.00
C ARG A 31 12.88 16.52 -2.89
N VAL A 32 12.40 15.83 -3.92
CA VAL A 32 11.05 15.27 -3.97
C VAL A 32 11.11 13.79 -3.64
N ASP A 33 10.44 13.39 -2.57
CA ASP A 33 10.28 12.00 -2.19
C ASP A 33 9.03 11.38 -2.84
N SER A 34 9.13 10.10 -3.19
CA SER A 34 8.01 9.31 -3.72
C SER A 34 7.89 8.00 -2.94
N LEU A 35 6.67 7.67 -2.49
CA LEU A 35 6.39 6.48 -1.70
C LEU A 35 5.08 5.82 -2.16
N ALA A 36 5.13 4.53 -2.48
CA ALA A 36 3.93 3.76 -2.76
C ALA A 36 3.25 3.32 -1.46
N ILE A 37 2.09 3.93 -1.15
CA ILE A 37 1.28 3.54 0.01
C ILE A 37 0.25 2.49 -0.41
N ILE A 38 0.29 1.33 0.22
CA ILE A 38 -0.57 0.19 -0.08
C ILE A 38 -1.49 -0.03 1.13
N PRO A 39 -2.72 0.52 1.11
CA PRO A 39 -3.56 0.62 2.30
C PRO A 39 -4.05 -0.73 2.84
N GLY A 40 -4.18 -1.73 1.97
CA GLY A 40 -4.88 -2.96 2.32
C GLY A 40 -6.36 -2.66 2.57
N ASP A 41 -6.93 -3.27 3.59
CA ASP A 41 -8.36 -3.23 3.85
C ASP A 41 -8.72 -2.13 4.84
N VAL A 42 -9.13 -0.98 4.29
CA VAL A 42 -9.51 0.21 5.03
C VAL A 42 -10.99 0.49 4.76
N ARG A 43 -11.77 0.70 5.81
CA ARG A 43 -13.18 1.09 5.67
C ARG A 43 -13.26 2.50 5.11
N THR A 44 -13.72 2.60 3.88
CA THR A 44 -13.99 3.87 3.18
C THR A 44 -15.44 3.89 2.68
N ARG A 45 -15.87 5.01 2.09
CA ARG A 45 -17.21 5.07 1.46
C ARG A 45 -17.38 4.06 0.32
N SER A 46 -16.30 3.74 -0.38
CA SER A 46 -16.30 2.79 -1.50
C SER A 46 -15.88 1.37 -1.11
N ASN A 47 -15.27 1.20 0.07
CA ASN A 47 -14.85 -0.08 0.61
C ASN A 47 -15.53 -0.31 1.96
N SER A 48 -16.79 -0.74 1.94
CA SER A 48 -17.64 -0.93 3.12
C SER A 48 -18.12 -2.37 3.31
N ILE A 49 -17.86 -3.25 2.35
CA ILE A 49 -18.32 -4.64 2.31
C ILE A 49 -17.09 -5.54 2.16
N GLY A 50 -17.09 -6.70 2.82
CA GLY A 50 -15.99 -7.67 2.71
C GLY A 50 -14.72 -7.28 3.47
N LEU A 51 -14.84 -6.35 4.42
CA LEU A 51 -13.75 -5.92 5.29
C LEU A 51 -13.40 -7.01 6.31
N THR A 52 -12.11 -7.22 6.54
CA THR A 52 -11.61 -8.11 7.59
C THR A 52 -11.93 -7.54 8.97
N PRO A 53 -12.33 -8.37 9.96
CA PRO A 53 -12.51 -7.90 11.33
C PRO A 53 -11.26 -7.18 11.85
N GLY A 54 -11.43 -5.97 12.36
CA GLY A 54 -10.32 -5.12 12.83
C GLY A 54 -9.70 -4.18 11.79
N SER A 55 -10.23 -4.15 10.55
CA SER A 55 -9.85 -3.14 9.56
C SER A 55 -10.11 -1.72 10.08
N PRO A 56 -9.16 -0.77 9.90
CA PRO A 56 -9.31 0.59 10.37
C PRO A 56 -10.35 1.34 9.53
N ASP A 57 -10.99 2.35 10.12
CA ASP A 57 -11.67 3.37 9.34
C ASP A 57 -10.70 4.37 8.68
N ALA A 58 -11.20 5.16 7.73
CA ALA A 58 -10.41 6.14 7.01
C ALA A 58 -9.68 7.14 7.93
N ARG A 59 -10.27 7.52 9.07
CA ARG A 59 -9.68 8.49 10.01
C ARG A 59 -8.55 7.85 10.81
N GLN A 60 -8.76 6.63 11.30
CA GLN A 60 -7.76 5.82 12.00
C GLN A 60 -6.56 5.54 11.08
N TYR A 61 -6.83 5.16 9.83
CA TYR A 61 -5.80 4.92 8.83
C TYR A 61 -5.00 6.19 8.53
N ALA A 62 -5.68 7.31 8.24
CA ALA A 62 -5.02 8.58 7.95
C ALA A 62 -4.12 9.02 9.11
N LYS A 63 -4.62 8.92 10.35
CA LYS A 63 -3.84 9.25 11.55
C LYS A 63 -2.58 8.37 11.66
N GLY A 64 -2.70 7.05 11.46
CA GLY A 64 -1.56 6.15 11.50
C GLY A 64 -0.53 6.40 10.39
N MET A 65 -0.97 6.88 9.23
CA MET A 65 -0.09 7.18 8.10
C MET A 65 0.69 8.48 8.24
N LEU A 66 0.18 9.47 8.99
CA LEU A 66 0.90 10.73 9.26
C LEU A 66 2.27 10.49 9.91
N ASP A 67 2.38 9.49 10.79
CA ASP A 67 3.65 9.15 11.43
C ASP A 67 4.49 8.16 10.60
N ARG A 68 3.84 7.29 9.84
CA ARG A 68 4.50 6.16 9.18
C ARG A 68 5.06 6.50 7.80
N ALA A 69 4.37 7.31 7.01
CA ALA A 69 4.84 7.67 5.67
C ALA A 69 6.17 8.44 5.70
N PRO A 70 6.35 9.49 6.53
CA PRO A 70 7.62 10.22 6.57
C PRO A 70 8.78 9.32 7.00
N ARG A 71 8.58 8.47 8.02
CA ARG A 71 9.60 7.52 8.49
C ARG A 71 9.97 6.47 7.44
N ALA A 72 9.01 6.06 6.61
CA ALA A 72 9.28 5.13 5.51
C ALA A 72 10.18 5.79 4.45
N VAL A 73 9.89 7.04 4.10
CA VAL A 73 10.73 7.85 3.20
C VAL A 73 12.13 8.05 3.77
N GLU A 74 12.26 8.46 5.04
CA GLU A 74 13.56 8.65 5.72
C GLU A 74 14.41 7.37 5.73
N ARG A 75 13.77 6.20 5.74
CA ARG A 75 14.43 4.88 5.68
C ARG A 75 14.71 4.39 4.26
N GLY A 76 14.42 5.20 3.25
CA GLY A 76 14.58 4.84 1.83
C GLY A 76 13.64 3.73 1.37
N TRP A 77 12.49 3.57 2.01
CA TRP A 77 11.51 2.56 1.60
C TRP A 77 10.79 3.01 0.33
N LEU A 78 10.57 2.06 -0.57
CA LEU A 78 9.82 2.30 -1.81
C LEU A 78 8.32 2.06 -1.63
N GLU A 79 7.96 1.18 -0.70
CA GLU A 79 6.57 0.80 -0.41
C GLU A 79 6.28 0.85 1.09
N CYS A 80 5.07 1.26 1.46
CA CYS A 80 4.57 1.22 2.83
C CYS A 80 3.26 0.44 2.91
N LYS A 81 3.28 -0.67 3.66
CA LYS A 81 2.13 -1.56 3.95
C LYS A 81 1.82 -1.48 5.46
N PRO A 82 1.00 -0.53 5.93
CA PRO A 82 0.77 -0.27 7.35
C PRO A 82 -0.03 -1.38 8.06
N TRP A 83 -1.00 -1.99 7.38
CA TRP A 83 -1.84 -3.06 7.93
C TRP A 83 -1.41 -4.43 7.41
N TRP A 84 -0.32 -4.94 8.01
CA TRP A 84 0.40 -6.15 7.63
C TRP A 84 -0.35 -7.47 7.86
N LEU A 85 -1.45 -7.49 8.61
CA LEU A 85 -2.30 -8.69 8.77
C LEU A 85 -2.83 -9.21 7.41
N HIS A 86 -2.85 -8.37 6.35
CA HIS A 86 -3.16 -8.77 4.97
C HIS A 86 -2.02 -9.43 4.19
N ALA A 87 -0.75 -9.21 4.58
CA ALA A 87 0.37 -9.88 3.91
C ALA A 87 0.34 -11.40 4.20
N ARG A 88 -0.16 -11.79 5.39
CA ARG A 88 -0.34 -13.21 5.75
C ARG A 88 -1.45 -13.89 4.94
N SER A 89 -2.53 -13.20 4.60
CA SER A 89 -3.64 -13.78 3.81
C SER A 89 -3.28 -13.97 2.34
N ILE A 90 -2.45 -13.09 1.76
CA ILE A 90 -1.92 -13.26 0.40
C ILE A 90 -0.89 -14.40 0.37
N GLY A 91 0.02 -14.44 1.36
CA GLY A 91 0.98 -15.54 1.49
C GLY A 91 0.35 -16.91 1.70
N THR A 92 -0.85 -16.99 2.32
CA THR A 92 -1.60 -18.26 2.41
C THR A 92 -2.32 -18.62 1.10
N LEU A 93 -2.83 -17.64 0.35
CA LEU A 93 -3.42 -17.84 -0.97
C LEU A 93 -2.41 -18.32 -2.03
N GLU A 94 -1.14 -17.91 -1.92
CA GLU A 94 -0.03 -18.38 -2.77
C GLU A 94 0.48 -19.79 -2.39
N THR A 95 0.05 -20.33 -1.24
CA THR A 95 0.39 -21.70 -0.79
C THR A 95 -0.72 -22.72 -1.00
N LEU A 96 -1.88 -22.31 -1.51
CA LEU A 96 -2.92 -23.23 -1.94
C LEU A 96 -2.57 -23.76 -3.34
N PRO A 97 -2.72 -25.07 -3.60
CA PRO A 97 -2.34 -25.69 -4.88
C PRO A 97 -3.16 -25.15 -6.07
#